data_AF-A0A183TRR0-F1
#
_entry.id   AF-A0A183TRR0-F1
#
_cell.length_a   1.000
_cell.length_b   1.000
_cell.length_c   1.000
_cell.angle_alpha   90.00
_cell.angle_beta   90.00
_cell.angle_gamma   90.00
#
_symmetry.space_group_name_H-M   'P 1'
#
loop_
_entity.id
_entity.type
_entity.pdbx_description
1 polymer ?
#
loop_
_entity_poly.entity_id
_entity_poly.type
_entity_poly.pdbx_seq_one_letter_code
_entity_poly.pdbx_strand_id
1 'polypeptide(L)'
;LAYGDVEYRFAHPSFPLHPGEEIMKEASPAYGDVEYRFAHPSFPLHPGEEIMKENKALLLSALINFKSEDGVDRVAREQWLFEGPGVYRPRKEVKVLSSRTVETISPNSALFLQPLMDFKAKDGQNHALYVKAKRTHVDNFGKRSHIFYVNEEVFQVVSPIVLASNNYCVICDPVNEEGVPRIEHLDDEIMDVYVLGQSDDIILRALESFQDGSVVTRTAGEEWMLTGPLEYVPPIEVEVVTVRKAIPLDENEGIYVRDKRSGQVRAVIGSTYLLNQDEELWPKKLSPAVITYRVPHNATVHINDYKGKKSRVVFGPVRVMLGPDEEFTLVDLSGGKPKRTNIMKTICLLLGPEFCTDVLQEKATKLFSQPDFLGNFCKTIAARMRGIVASVNFGQFHKNSVSLIRQSVFGTDADDIIGDRLFFPHNNLVVKSVDVQAVEPVDQRTQDALQKSVQLAIEITSNSQEASAR
;
A
#
# COMPACT_ATOMS: atom_id res chain seq x y z
N LEU A 1 87.26 65.21 25.73
CA LEU A 1 85.94 65.78 26.06
C LEU A 1 85.82 65.82 27.56
N ALA A 2 85.37 66.95 28.12
CA ALA A 2 85.33 67.16 29.56
C ALA A 2 84.13 66.42 30.17
N TYR A 3 84.28 65.94 31.40
CA TYR A 3 83.19 65.32 32.18
C TYR A 3 82.06 66.35 32.35
N GLY A 4 80.88 66.09 31.76
CA GLY A 4 79.69 66.95 31.89
C GLY A 4 79.00 67.37 30.58
N ASP A 5 79.55 67.05 29.41
CA ASP A 5 78.91 67.35 28.12
C ASP A 5 77.86 66.28 27.74
N VAL A 6 76.70 66.71 27.23
CA VAL A 6 75.62 65.84 26.71
C VAL A 6 75.72 65.78 25.19
N GLU A 7 75.86 64.58 24.63
CA GLU A 7 75.98 64.35 23.18
C GLU A 7 74.75 63.63 22.62
N TYR A 8 74.16 64.16 21.55
CA TYR A 8 73.03 63.53 20.85
C TYR A 8 73.55 62.68 19.69
N ARG A 9 73.27 61.37 19.70
CA ARG A 9 73.67 60.44 18.63
C ARG A 9 72.45 59.96 17.85
N PHE A 10 72.49 60.10 16.53
CA PHE A 10 71.46 59.61 15.60
C PHE A 10 71.76 58.18 15.15
N ALA A 11 70.74 57.46 14.64
CA ALA A 11 70.82 56.04 14.31
C ALA A 11 71.93 55.74 13.27
N HIS A 12 72.96 55.01 13.71
CA HIS A 12 74.05 54.45 12.92
C HIS A 12 74.32 53.02 13.44
N PRO A 13 74.93 52.08 12.68
CA PRO A 13 75.17 50.73 13.19
C PRO A 13 76.09 50.76 14.42
N SER A 14 75.66 50.05 15.47
CA SER A 14 76.30 49.69 16.75
C SER A 14 77.65 50.36 17.06
N PHE A 15 77.71 51.14 18.14
CA PHE A 15 78.96 51.63 18.73
C PHE A 15 79.16 51.10 20.16
N PRO A 16 80.39 50.83 20.60
CA PRO A 16 80.68 50.46 21.98
C PRO A 16 80.62 51.67 22.91
N LEU A 17 80.09 51.50 24.13
CA LEU A 17 80.12 52.50 25.20
C LEU A 17 81.49 52.48 25.90
N HIS A 18 82.04 53.65 26.19
CA HIS A 18 83.27 53.77 26.97
C HIS A 18 82.97 53.71 28.49
N PRO A 19 83.92 53.28 29.34
CA PRO A 19 83.71 53.20 30.78
C PRO A 19 83.36 54.57 31.39
N GLY A 20 82.17 54.69 31.99
CA GLY A 20 81.65 55.93 32.58
C GLY A 20 80.55 56.64 31.78
N GLU A 21 80.17 56.12 30.62
CA GLU A 21 79.01 56.60 29.83
C GLU A 21 77.72 55.87 30.25
N GLU A 22 76.66 56.60 30.59
CA GLU A 22 75.32 56.06 30.87
C GLU A 22 74.29 56.59 29.86
N ILE A 23 73.44 55.70 29.34
CA ILE A 23 72.33 56.07 28.45
C ILE A 23 71.20 56.64 29.30
N MET A 24 70.96 57.96 29.22
CA MET A 24 70.04 58.65 30.14
C MET A 24 68.55 58.59 29.78
N LYS A 25 68.15 58.15 28.57
CA LYS A 25 66.77 57.75 28.16
C LYS A 25 66.70 57.55 26.64
N GLU A 26 66.01 56.50 26.17
CA GLU A 26 65.44 56.54 24.83
C GLU A 26 64.27 57.53 24.83
N ALA A 27 64.32 58.54 23.95
CA ALA A 27 63.19 59.41 23.73
C ALA A 27 62.10 58.60 23.03
N SER A 28 61.06 58.19 23.77
CA SER A 28 59.82 57.75 23.15
C SER A 28 59.16 58.96 22.48
N PRO A 29 58.75 58.86 21.20
CA PRO A 29 57.98 59.93 20.60
C PRO A 29 56.68 60.13 21.40
N ALA A 30 56.29 61.40 21.55
CA ALA A 30 55.04 61.75 22.22
C ALA A 30 53.86 61.11 21.48
N TYR A 31 52.92 60.60 22.27
CA TYR A 31 51.71 59.93 21.79
C TYR A 31 50.85 60.93 20.99
N GLY A 32 50.93 60.91 19.65
CA GLY A 32 50.10 61.75 18.79
C GLY A 32 50.73 62.27 17.48
N ASP A 33 52.01 62.08 17.22
CA ASP A 33 52.65 62.59 16.00
C ASP A 33 52.59 61.59 14.82
N VAL A 34 52.23 62.09 13.63
CA VAL A 34 52.15 61.31 12.38
C VAL A 34 53.48 61.41 11.63
N GLU A 35 54.14 60.28 11.40
CA GLU A 35 55.34 60.20 10.56
C GLU A 35 55.03 59.43 9.27
N TYR A 36 55.22 60.06 8.10
CA TYR A 36 55.07 59.40 6.80
C TYR A 36 56.40 58.76 6.40
N ARG A 37 56.40 57.46 6.10
CA ARG A 37 57.58 56.72 5.62
C ARG A 37 57.26 56.00 4.31
N PHE A 38 58.11 56.20 3.30
CA PHE A 38 58.06 55.51 2.01
C PHE A 38 59.15 54.42 1.93
N ALA A 39 59.06 53.53 0.93
CA ALA A 39 59.77 52.25 0.86
C ALA A 39 61.28 52.30 1.21
N HIS A 40 61.64 51.70 2.35
CA HIS A 40 63.02 51.39 2.76
C HIS A 40 63.04 50.01 3.47
N PRO A 41 64.18 49.29 3.56
CA PRO A 41 64.20 47.88 3.92
C PRO A 41 63.75 47.63 5.35
N SER A 42 62.92 46.61 5.50
CA SER A 42 62.43 45.94 6.71
C SER A 42 62.91 46.51 8.06
N PHE A 43 62.00 47.16 8.78
CA PHE A 43 62.14 47.56 10.18
C PHE A 43 61.30 46.63 11.08
N PRO A 44 61.69 46.43 12.36
CA PRO A 44 60.88 45.67 13.32
C PRO A 44 59.64 46.47 13.77
N LEU A 45 58.53 45.78 14.03
CA LEU A 45 57.31 46.36 14.60
C LEU A 45 57.57 46.92 16.00
N HIS A 46 56.92 48.03 16.36
CA HIS A 46 57.02 48.57 17.71
C HIS A 46 56.22 47.71 18.72
N PRO A 47 56.63 47.65 20.00
CA PRO A 47 55.92 46.87 21.02
C PRO A 47 54.43 47.25 21.11
N GLY A 48 53.54 46.33 20.74
CA GLY A 48 52.08 46.51 20.77
C GLY A 48 51.39 46.65 19.41
N GLU A 49 52.13 46.83 18.31
CA GLU A 49 51.55 46.83 16.95
C GLU A 49 51.22 45.40 16.49
N GLU A 50 49.98 45.17 16.04
CA GLU A 50 49.54 43.88 15.52
C GLU A 50 49.22 43.97 14.02
N ILE A 51 49.91 43.15 13.23
CA ILE A 51 49.64 43.03 11.80
C ILE A 51 48.39 42.16 11.61
N MET A 52 47.31 42.79 11.13
CA MET A 52 46.09 42.09 10.77
C MET A 52 46.19 41.59 9.34
N LYS A 53 46.27 40.27 9.19
CA LYS A 53 46.21 39.59 7.90
C LYS A 53 44.81 39.70 7.29
N GLU A 54 44.70 39.51 5.98
CA GLU A 54 43.42 39.31 5.32
C GLU A 54 42.62 38.21 6.04
N ASN A 55 41.29 38.38 6.12
CA ASN A 55 40.36 37.46 6.78
C ASN A 55 40.44 37.38 8.32
N LYS A 56 41.05 38.38 8.97
CA LYS A 56 40.96 38.59 10.42
C LYS A 56 40.50 40.00 10.72
N ALA A 57 39.80 40.16 11.85
CA ALA A 57 39.34 41.46 12.31
C ALA A 57 39.42 41.59 13.83
N LEU A 58 39.66 42.79 14.34
CA LEU A 58 39.67 43.05 15.79
C LEU A 58 38.36 43.71 16.20
N LEU A 59 37.75 43.18 17.27
CA LEU A 59 36.64 43.83 17.94
C LEU A 59 37.19 44.85 18.93
N LEU A 60 36.87 46.11 18.70
CA LEU A 60 37.35 47.25 19.46
C LEU A 60 36.19 47.88 20.22
N SER A 61 36.48 48.46 21.38
CA SER A 61 35.54 49.24 22.17
C SER A 61 36.15 50.57 22.62
N ALA A 62 35.40 51.67 22.46
CA ALA A 62 35.82 52.97 22.93
C ALA A 62 35.71 53.04 24.47
N LEU A 63 36.77 53.49 25.14
CA LEU A 63 36.76 53.74 26.57
C LEU A 63 36.14 55.11 26.90
N ILE A 64 36.36 56.09 26.02
CA ILE A 64 35.87 57.47 26.13
C ILE A 64 35.40 57.98 24.77
N ASN A 65 34.68 59.10 24.75
CA ASN A 65 34.33 59.77 23.50
C ASN A 65 35.59 60.34 22.84
N PHE A 66 35.82 60.04 21.57
CA PHE A 66 36.97 60.57 20.82
C PHE A 66 36.68 60.59 19.32
N LYS A 67 37.47 61.35 18.56
CA LYS A 67 37.39 61.38 17.10
C LYS A 67 38.45 60.44 16.48
N SER A 68 38.02 59.48 15.68
CA SER A 68 38.89 58.52 14.98
C SER A 68 39.75 59.18 13.90
N GLU A 69 40.80 58.51 13.46
CA GLU A 69 41.66 58.94 12.33
C GLU A 69 40.85 59.12 11.03
N ASP A 70 39.84 58.28 10.84
CA ASP A 70 38.92 58.32 9.71
C ASP A 70 37.87 59.45 9.81
N GLY A 71 37.99 60.33 10.82
CA GLY A 71 37.10 61.46 11.04
C GLY A 71 35.75 61.12 11.69
N VAL A 72 35.55 59.86 12.11
CA VAL A 72 34.32 59.38 12.77
C VAL A 72 34.35 59.72 14.26
N ASP A 73 33.32 60.41 14.76
CA ASP A 73 33.13 60.63 16.19
C ASP A 73 32.64 59.34 16.86
N ARG A 74 33.45 58.79 17.77
CA ARG A 74 33.16 57.56 18.51
C ARG A 74 32.69 57.89 19.91
N VAL A 75 31.66 57.20 20.38
CA VAL A 75 31.08 57.38 21.72
C VAL A 75 31.63 56.32 22.68
N ALA A 76 31.80 56.66 23.95
CA ALA A 76 32.23 55.74 24.99
C ALA A 76 31.34 54.48 25.02
N ARG A 77 31.99 53.31 25.12
CA ARG A 77 31.43 51.96 25.02
C ARG A 77 30.93 51.53 23.64
N GLU A 78 31.00 52.39 22.62
CA GLU A 78 30.75 51.97 21.24
C GLU A 78 31.72 50.86 20.84
N GLN A 79 31.22 49.86 20.12
CA GLN A 79 32.00 48.73 19.63
C GLN A 79 32.03 48.74 18.10
N TRP A 80 33.19 48.48 17.51
CA TRP A 80 33.34 48.38 16.06
C TRP A 80 34.41 47.37 15.68
N LEU A 81 34.45 47.05 14.40
CA LEU A 81 35.37 46.06 13.85
C LEU A 81 36.47 46.75 13.04
N PHE A 82 37.73 46.36 13.27
CA PHE A 82 38.87 46.72 12.42
C PHE A 82 39.19 45.52 11.50
N GLU A 83 38.82 45.64 10.22
CA GLU A 83 39.00 44.59 9.21
C GLU A 83 40.41 44.66 8.58
N GLY A 84 41.12 43.54 8.51
CA GLY A 84 42.36 43.44 7.72
C GLY A 84 42.09 43.43 6.21
N PRO A 85 43.10 43.71 5.37
CA PRO A 85 44.52 43.84 5.72
C PRO A 85 44.90 45.25 6.19
N GLY A 86 45.58 45.35 7.33
CA GLY A 86 46.01 46.63 7.90
C GLY A 86 46.81 46.46 9.18
N VAL A 87 47.57 47.48 9.57
CA VAL A 87 48.29 47.49 10.86
C VAL A 87 47.41 48.19 11.87
N TYR A 88 46.96 47.47 12.90
CA TYR A 88 46.24 48.11 13.99
C TYR A 88 47.24 48.83 14.90
N ARG A 89 47.03 50.13 15.09
CA ARG A 89 47.82 50.97 16.00
C ARG A 89 47.03 51.15 17.30
N PRO A 90 47.50 50.59 18.44
CA PRO A 90 46.82 50.74 19.72
C PRO A 90 46.68 52.20 20.12
N ARG A 91 45.48 52.56 20.61
CA ARG A 91 45.16 53.90 21.13
C ARG A 91 44.77 53.82 22.60
N LYS A 92 45.14 54.82 23.39
CA LYS A 92 44.79 54.89 24.84
C LYS A 92 43.28 54.98 25.07
N GLU A 93 42.53 55.49 24.08
CA GLU A 93 41.07 55.64 24.12
C GLU A 93 40.32 54.37 23.70
N VAL A 94 41.02 53.35 23.19
CA VAL A 94 40.41 52.15 22.58
C VAL A 94 40.90 50.88 23.27
N LYS A 95 39.97 50.04 23.69
CA LYS A 95 40.25 48.70 24.23
C LYS A 95 40.00 47.64 23.16
N VAL A 96 41.00 46.80 22.91
CA VAL A 96 40.82 45.58 22.11
C VAL A 96 40.08 44.55 22.98
N LEU A 97 38.92 44.08 22.51
CA LEU A 97 38.12 43.09 23.23
C LEU A 97 38.50 41.66 22.81
N SER A 98 38.45 41.38 21.52
CA SER A 98 38.73 40.06 20.97
C SER A 98 39.13 40.15 19.50
N SER A 99 39.75 39.08 18.98
CA SER A 99 39.94 38.90 17.54
C SER A 99 38.84 38.00 16.97
N ARG A 100 38.31 38.37 15.81
CA ARG A 100 37.37 37.58 15.00
C ARG A 100 38.07 37.12 13.74
N THR A 101 37.81 35.89 13.33
CA THR A 101 38.30 35.30 12.08
C THR A 101 37.14 35.12 11.12
N VAL A 102 37.36 35.22 9.82
CA VAL A 102 36.30 34.92 8.85
C VAL A 102 35.86 33.47 8.99
N GLU A 103 34.55 33.27 9.09
CA GLU A 103 33.95 31.96 8.89
C GLU A 103 33.76 31.68 7.40
N THR A 104 34.25 30.53 6.95
CA THR A 104 34.14 30.11 5.55
C THR A 104 32.85 29.34 5.38
N ILE A 105 31.94 29.87 4.54
CA ILE A 105 30.67 29.20 4.23
C ILE A 105 30.95 28.09 3.21
N SER A 106 30.68 26.85 3.59
CA SER A 106 30.76 25.68 2.71
C SER A 106 29.92 25.87 1.44
N PRO A 107 30.32 25.26 0.30
CA PRO A 107 29.46 25.20 -0.89
C PRO A 107 28.10 24.57 -0.54
N ASN A 108 27.01 25.09 -1.10
CA ASN A 108 25.65 24.64 -0.81
C ASN A 108 25.31 24.71 0.69
N SER A 109 25.62 25.82 1.33
CA SER A 109 25.20 26.13 2.68
C SER A 109 24.87 27.61 2.80
N ALA A 110 23.94 27.93 3.69
CA ALA A 110 23.46 29.27 3.99
C ALA A 110 23.55 29.53 5.49
N LEU A 111 23.82 30.77 5.86
CA LEU A 111 23.84 31.21 7.26
C LEU A 111 22.56 31.98 7.57
N PHE A 112 21.83 31.53 8.58
CA PHE A 112 20.75 32.29 9.20
C PHE A 112 21.35 33.19 10.27
N LEU A 113 21.26 34.51 10.09
CA LEU A 113 21.81 35.50 11.01
C LEU A 113 20.69 36.17 11.79
N GLN A 114 20.86 36.24 13.11
CA GLN A 114 19.96 36.99 13.98
C GLN A 114 20.63 38.32 14.38
N PRO A 115 20.02 39.48 14.09
CA PRO A 115 20.50 40.75 14.62
C PRO A 115 20.19 40.86 16.12
N LEU A 116 21.20 41.17 16.92
CA LEU A 116 21.04 41.39 18.37
C LEU A 116 20.50 42.79 18.69
N MET A 117 20.62 43.73 17.76
CA MET A 117 20.13 45.11 17.84
C MET A 117 19.83 45.65 16.44
N ASP A 118 18.89 46.59 16.34
CA ASP A 118 18.64 47.34 15.11
C ASP A 118 19.90 48.11 14.69
N PHE A 119 20.48 47.76 13.54
CA PHE A 119 21.62 48.48 12.98
C PHE A 119 21.46 48.70 11.47
N LYS A 120 22.03 49.80 10.98
CA LYS A 120 22.15 50.07 9.55
C LYS A 120 23.47 49.51 9.04
N ALA A 121 23.41 48.53 8.15
CA ALA A 121 24.60 48.02 7.48
C ALA A 121 25.17 49.05 6.50
N LYS A 122 26.45 48.88 6.09
CA LYS A 122 27.15 49.78 5.14
C LYS A 122 26.51 49.84 3.75
N ASP A 123 25.57 48.95 3.44
CA ASP A 123 24.74 48.93 2.23
C ASP A 123 23.45 49.77 2.33
N GLY A 124 23.16 50.34 3.50
CA GLY A 124 22.03 51.25 3.72
C GLY A 124 20.69 50.57 4.02
N GLN A 125 20.65 49.25 4.18
CA GLN A 125 19.41 48.53 4.53
C GLN A 125 19.22 48.41 6.06
N ASN A 126 17.97 48.54 6.52
CA ASN A 126 17.58 48.30 7.91
C ASN A 126 17.30 46.80 8.07
N HIS A 127 18.07 46.07 8.88
CA HIS A 127 17.98 44.61 8.99
C HIS A 127 17.32 44.20 10.32
N ALA A 128 16.04 43.81 10.28
CA ALA A 128 15.32 43.26 11.45
C ALA A 128 15.46 41.74 11.60
N LEU A 129 15.76 41.02 10.51
CA LEU A 129 16.12 39.59 10.42
C LEU A 129 16.46 39.36 8.94
N TYR A 130 17.64 38.86 8.60
CA TYR A 130 17.95 38.58 7.20
C TYR A 130 18.72 37.26 7.07
N VAL A 131 18.22 36.38 6.20
CA VAL A 131 18.89 35.14 5.84
C VAL A 131 19.94 35.48 4.80
N LYS A 132 21.22 35.31 5.13
CA LYS A 132 22.29 35.40 4.13
C LYS A 132 22.46 34.02 3.49
N ALA A 133 21.50 33.66 2.66
CA ALA A 133 21.57 32.45 1.84
C ALA A 133 22.26 32.74 0.51
N LYS A 134 23.19 31.87 0.12
CA LYS A 134 23.58 31.74 -1.28
C LYS A 134 22.45 30.99 -1.99
N ARG A 135 21.54 31.69 -2.67
CA ARG A 135 20.62 31.04 -3.61
C ARG A 135 21.42 30.45 -4.78
N THR A 136 20.84 29.41 -5.35
CA THR A 136 21.44 28.43 -6.25
C THR A 136 22.12 29.00 -7.50
N HIS A 137 23.22 28.33 -7.88
CA HIS A 137 23.85 28.09 -9.19
C HIS A 137 23.94 29.15 -10.32
N VAL A 138 23.38 30.36 -10.24
CA VAL A 138 23.40 31.31 -11.39
C VAL A 138 23.92 32.72 -11.06
N ASP A 139 23.93 33.19 -9.81
CA ASP A 139 24.43 34.54 -9.54
C ASP A 139 25.84 34.57 -8.93
N ASN A 140 26.72 35.31 -9.62
CA ASN A 140 28.03 35.75 -9.12
C ASN A 140 27.86 36.74 -7.95
N PHE A 141 27.50 36.26 -6.76
CA PHE A 141 27.57 37.04 -5.53
C PHE A 141 28.84 36.71 -4.72
N GLY A 142 29.59 37.78 -4.43
CA GLY A 142 30.98 37.80 -4.00
C GLY A 142 31.30 37.22 -2.61
N LYS A 143 32.62 37.07 -2.41
CA LYS A 143 33.40 36.62 -1.24
C LYS A 143 32.85 35.40 -0.47
N ARG A 144 33.61 34.29 -0.49
CA ARG A 144 33.35 33.00 0.19
C ARG A 144 33.46 33.05 1.74
N SER A 145 33.39 34.25 2.31
CA SER A 145 34.04 34.59 3.56
C SER A 145 33.28 35.79 4.16
N HIS A 146 32.52 35.57 5.24
CA HIS A 146 31.77 36.64 5.96
C HIS A 146 32.42 36.88 7.32
N ILE A 147 32.65 38.15 7.67
CA ILE A 147 33.05 38.53 9.03
C ILE A 147 31.83 39.08 9.72
N PHE A 148 31.39 38.41 10.78
CA PHE A 148 30.21 38.83 11.56
C PHE A 148 30.45 40.19 12.21
N TYR A 149 29.49 41.09 12.02
CA TYR A 149 29.51 42.38 12.69
C TYR A 149 29.20 42.24 14.19
N VAL A 150 29.43 43.31 14.97
CA VAL A 150 29.30 43.29 16.43
C VAL A 150 27.94 42.77 16.91
N ASN A 151 26.88 43.05 16.16
CA ASN A 151 25.49 42.75 16.48
C ASN A 151 24.89 41.60 15.66
N GLU A 152 25.72 40.78 15.01
CA GLU A 152 25.27 39.61 14.25
C GLU A 152 25.66 38.32 14.97
N GLU A 153 24.70 37.43 15.19
CA GLU A 153 24.93 36.07 15.68
C GLU A 153 24.47 35.04 14.64
N VAL A 154 25.23 33.95 14.51
CA VAL A 154 24.81 32.80 13.70
C VAL A 154 23.74 32.05 14.47
N PHE A 155 22.51 32.11 13.99
CA PHE A 155 21.41 31.34 14.54
C PHE A 155 21.49 29.88 14.09
N GLN A 156 21.70 29.65 12.78
CA GLN A 156 21.74 28.31 12.22
C GLN A 156 22.49 28.26 10.87
N VAL A 157 23.19 27.15 10.62
CA VAL A 157 23.70 26.79 9.28
C VAL A 157 22.70 25.85 8.63
N VAL A 158 22.19 26.20 7.45
CA VAL A 158 21.21 25.40 6.71
C VAL A 158 21.75 25.00 5.34
N SER A 159 21.53 23.75 4.94
CA SER A 159 21.78 23.27 3.58
C SER A 159 20.56 23.48 2.70
N PRO A 160 20.72 23.83 1.41
CA PRO A 160 19.59 23.92 0.49
C PRO A 160 18.96 22.53 0.31
N ILE A 161 17.63 22.50 0.29
CA ILE A 161 16.87 21.30 -0.09
C ILE A 161 16.97 21.15 -1.60
N VAL A 162 17.45 20.00 -2.07
CA VAL A 162 17.53 19.67 -3.50
C VAL A 162 16.46 18.65 -3.81
N LEU A 163 15.48 19.04 -4.61
CA LEU A 163 14.42 18.14 -5.09
C LEU A 163 14.89 17.42 -6.36
N ALA A 164 14.70 16.10 -6.39
CA ALA A 164 14.82 15.31 -7.61
C ALA A 164 13.62 15.56 -8.54
N SER A 165 13.71 15.15 -9.81
CA SER A 165 12.64 15.36 -10.80
C SER A 165 11.30 14.69 -10.45
N ASN A 166 11.33 13.67 -9.58
CA ASN A 166 10.18 12.90 -9.14
C ASN A 166 9.77 13.18 -7.68
N ASN A 167 10.24 14.29 -7.12
CA ASN A 167 10.01 14.64 -5.72
C ASN A 167 9.37 16.03 -5.60
N TYR A 168 8.54 16.22 -4.59
CA TYR A 168 7.94 17.51 -4.23
C TYR A 168 7.97 17.70 -2.71
N CYS A 169 7.76 18.92 -2.24
CA CYS A 169 7.65 19.22 -0.81
C CYS A 169 6.68 20.37 -0.59
N VAL A 170 6.00 20.38 0.55
CA VAL A 170 5.07 21.44 0.95
C VAL A 170 5.77 22.37 1.94
N ILE A 171 5.82 23.66 1.62
CA ILE A 171 6.45 24.68 2.46
C ILE A 171 5.36 25.42 3.22
N CYS A 172 5.46 25.43 4.54
CA CYS A 172 4.61 26.20 5.43
C CYS A 172 5.12 27.63 5.57
N ASP A 173 4.19 28.58 5.60
CA ASP A 173 4.46 30.03 5.72
C ASP A 173 5.46 30.58 4.69
N PRO A 174 5.27 30.34 3.37
CA PRO A 174 6.19 30.84 2.36
C PRO A 174 6.30 32.37 2.42
N VAL A 175 7.51 32.90 2.28
CA VAL A 175 7.74 34.34 2.26
C VAL A 175 7.19 34.91 0.96
N ASN A 176 6.18 35.78 1.09
CA ASN A 176 5.59 36.50 -0.04
C ASN A 176 6.65 37.36 -0.77
N GLU A 177 6.35 37.81 -2.00
CA GLU A 177 7.21 38.72 -2.79
C GLU A 177 7.58 40.03 -2.04
N GLU A 178 6.83 40.37 -0.98
CA GLU A 178 7.02 41.52 -0.09
C GLU A 178 8.13 41.30 0.96
N GLY A 179 8.73 40.11 1.02
CA GLY A 179 9.96 39.84 1.78
C GLY A 179 9.83 39.93 3.29
N VAL A 180 8.61 39.86 3.85
CA VAL A 180 8.39 39.86 5.29
C VAL A 180 8.99 38.57 5.88
N PRO A 181 10.01 38.65 6.76
CA PRO A 181 10.66 37.46 7.27
C PRO A 181 9.71 36.68 8.18
N ARG A 182 9.23 35.54 7.69
CA ARG A 182 8.60 34.48 8.48
C ARG A 182 9.52 33.26 8.51
N ILE A 183 9.37 32.42 9.53
CA ILE A 183 10.14 31.18 9.65
C ILE A 183 9.47 30.14 8.73
N GLU A 184 9.97 30.05 7.49
CA GLU A 184 9.62 28.96 6.59
C GLU A 184 10.08 27.63 7.20
N HIS A 185 9.18 26.66 7.21
CA HIS A 185 9.50 25.30 7.59
C HIS A 185 8.81 24.33 6.64
N LEU A 186 9.39 23.13 6.51
CA LEU A 186 8.80 22.06 5.73
C LEU A 186 7.71 21.40 6.59
N ASP A 187 6.52 21.21 6.01
CA ASP A 187 5.40 20.57 6.74
C ASP A 187 5.72 19.09 7.02
N ASP A 188 6.21 18.40 5.98
CA ASP A 188 6.57 16.98 5.97
C ASP A 188 7.99 16.77 5.41
N GLU A 189 8.43 15.53 5.19
CA GLU A 189 9.67 15.24 4.46
C GLU A 189 9.51 15.45 2.94
N ILE A 190 10.59 15.26 2.18
CA ILE A 190 10.53 15.28 0.71
C ILE A 190 9.65 14.10 0.27
N MET A 191 8.56 14.40 -0.44
CA MET A 191 7.58 13.43 -0.91
C MET A 191 7.86 13.00 -2.35
N ASP A 192 7.48 11.77 -2.69
CA ASP A 192 7.55 11.26 -4.06
C ASP A 192 6.26 11.59 -4.83
N VAL A 193 6.41 11.99 -6.10
CA VAL A 193 5.30 12.24 -7.01
C VAL A 193 4.54 10.93 -7.29
N TYR A 194 3.20 10.98 -7.31
CA TYR A 194 2.39 9.81 -7.60
C TYR A 194 2.42 9.51 -9.10
N VAL A 195 3.02 8.37 -9.47
CA VAL A 195 3.07 7.89 -10.86
C VAL A 195 2.03 6.79 -11.04
N LEU A 196 0.97 7.07 -11.80
CA LEU A 196 -0.11 6.13 -12.09
C LEU A 196 0.10 5.49 -13.46
N GLY A 197 0.06 4.16 -13.53
CA GLY A 197 0.06 3.40 -14.78
C GLY A 197 -1.30 3.42 -15.50
N GLN A 198 -1.41 2.74 -16.65
CA GLN A 198 -2.67 2.65 -17.41
C GLN A 198 -3.81 1.89 -16.69
N SER A 199 -3.50 1.19 -15.61
CA SER A 199 -4.45 0.37 -14.84
C SER A 199 -4.41 0.70 -13.34
N ASP A 200 -3.84 1.85 -13.01
CA ASP A 200 -3.76 2.38 -11.65
C ASP A 200 -4.61 3.65 -11.55
N ASP A 201 -5.31 3.76 -10.43
CA ASP A 201 -6.16 4.90 -10.11
C ASP A 201 -5.80 5.46 -8.75
N ILE A 202 -6.08 6.75 -8.55
CA ILE A 202 -5.95 7.41 -7.26
C ILE A 202 -7.30 7.98 -6.85
N ILE A 203 -7.70 7.72 -5.60
CA ILE A 203 -8.88 8.32 -4.99
C ILE A 203 -8.43 9.51 -4.16
N LEU A 204 -9.05 10.64 -4.46
CA LEU A 204 -8.78 11.94 -3.87
C LEU A 204 -10.00 12.40 -3.09
N ARG A 205 -9.76 13.18 -2.03
CA ARG A 205 -10.79 13.81 -1.22
C ARG A 205 -10.47 15.28 -1.05
N ALA A 206 -11.45 16.14 -1.30
CA ALA A 206 -11.31 17.57 -1.05
C ALA A 206 -11.38 17.83 0.47
N LEU A 207 -10.38 18.51 1.02
CA LEU A 207 -10.39 18.96 2.42
C LEU A 207 -11.27 20.20 2.59
N GLU A 208 -11.24 21.09 1.61
CA GLU A 208 -12.08 22.28 1.55
C GLU A 208 -12.70 22.46 0.16
N SER A 209 -13.65 23.40 0.04
CA SER A 209 -14.27 23.68 -1.25
C SER A 209 -13.35 24.57 -2.07
N PHE A 210 -12.86 24.08 -3.20
CA PHE A 210 -11.93 24.80 -4.08
C PHE A 210 -12.28 24.62 -5.56
N GLN A 211 -11.67 25.43 -6.42
CA GLN A 211 -11.78 25.29 -7.87
C GLN A 211 -10.60 24.48 -8.40
N ASP A 212 -10.88 23.27 -8.86
CA ASP A 212 -9.92 22.37 -9.49
C ASP A 212 -9.78 22.78 -10.97
N GLY A 213 -8.77 23.61 -11.25
CA GLY A 213 -8.54 24.22 -12.56
C GLY A 213 -9.63 25.23 -12.96
N SER A 214 -9.95 25.31 -14.25
CA SER A 214 -10.85 26.36 -14.79
C SER A 214 -12.34 25.96 -14.87
N VAL A 215 -12.72 24.73 -14.49
CA VAL A 215 -14.03 24.16 -14.85
C VAL A 215 -14.75 23.40 -13.73
N VAL A 216 -14.05 22.83 -12.74
CA VAL A 216 -14.67 21.95 -11.74
C VAL A 216 -14.58 22.55 -10.34
N THR A 217 -15.72 22.93 -9.77
CA THR A 217 -15.81 23.31 -8.35
C THR A 217 -16.00 22.05 -7.52
N ARG A 218 -15.04 21.74 -6.66
CA ARG A 218 -15.11 20.63 -5.71
C ARG A 218 -15.66 21.12 -4.39
N THR A 219 -16.50 20.31 -3.76
CA THR A 219 -17.04 20.58 -2.43
C THR A 219 -16.21 19.89 -1.35
N ALA A 220 -16.09 20.49 -0.18
CA ALA A 220 -15.40 19.87 0.96
C ALA A 220 -15.97 18.47 1.27
N GLY A 221 -15.09 17.48 1.36
CA GLY A 221 -15.42 16.07 1.59
C GLY A 221 -15.83 15.30 0.33
N GLU A 222 -15.89 15.93 -0.84
CA GLU A 222 -16.15 15.24 -2.12
C GLU A 222 -15.00 14.29 -2.45
N GLU A 223 -15.32 13.03 -2.76
CA GLU A 223 -14.37 12.04 -3.25
C GLU A 223 -14.46 11.90 -4.76
N TRP A 224 -13.32 11.91 -5.46
CA TRP A 224 -13.25 11.60 -6.88
C TRP A 224 -12.05 10.72 -7.22
N MET A 225 -12.12 10.10 -8.39
CA MET A 225 -11.10 9.19 -8.89
C MET A 225 -10.40 9.80 -10.10
N LEU A 226 -9.06 9.71 -10.14
CA LEU A 226 -8.27 9.98 -11.34
C LEU A 226 -7.67 8.68 -11.87
N THR A 227 -7.85 8.42 -13.15
CA THR A 227 -7.30 7.24 -13.84
C THR A 227 -6.00 7.58 -14.54
N GLY A 228 -4.97 6.76 -14.40
CA GLY A 228 -3.71 6.93 -15.14
C GLY A 228 -3.87 6.70 -16.67
N PRO A 229 -2.80 6.85 -17.47
CA PRO A 229 -1.43 7.12 -17.07
C PRO A 229 -1.15 8.62 -16.85
N LEU A 230 -0.75 9.00 -15.64
CA LEU A 230 -0.42 10.39 -15.32
C LEU A 230 0.50 10.47 -14.09
N GLU A 231 1.24 11.57 -14.02
CA GLU A 231 1.97 11.98 -12.82
C GLU A 231 1.12 13.00 -12.06
N TYR A 232 0.90 12.76 -10.76
CA TYR A 232 0.03 13.59 -9.93
C TYR A 232 0.77 14.11 -8.70
N VAL A 233 0.65 15.42 -8.47
CA VAL A 233 1.06 16.07 -7.23
C VAL A 233 -0.22 16.66 -6.61
N PRO A 234 -0.63 16.21 -5.40
CA PRO A 234 -1.83 16.73 -4.77
C PRO A 234 -1.65 18.21 -4.40
N PRO A 235 -2.60 19.10 -4.74
CA PRO A 235 -2.64 20.46 -4.20
C PRO A 235 -3.00 20.43 -2.70
N ILE A 236 -2.80 21.55 -2.01
CA ILE A 236 -2.90 21.66 -0.55
C ILE A 236 -4.34 21.35 -0.06
N GLU A 237 -5.34 21.66 -0.88
CA GLU A 237 -6.76 21.47 -0.60
C GLU A 237 -7.22 20.01 -0.77
N VAL A 238 -6.34 19.10 -1.19
CA VAL A 238 -6.67 17.72 -1.59
C VAL A 238 -5.84 16.68 -0.86
N GLU A 239 -6.53 15.69 -0.31
CA GLU A 239 -5.93 14.54 0.35
C GLU A 239 -5.99 13.30 -0.54
N VAL A 240 -4.90 12.54 -0.60
CA VAL A 240 -4.85 11.22 -1.26
C VAL A 240 -5.39 10.17 -0.31
N VAL A 241 -6.59 9.64 -0.60
CA VAL A 241 -7.24 8.62 0.24
C VAL A 241 -6.63 7.25 0.00
N THR A 242 -6.52 6.83 -1.25
CA THR A 242 -6.04 5.47 -1.60
C THR A 242 -5.61 5.42 -3.06
N VAL A 243 -4.49 4.74 -3.33
CA VAL A 243 -4.10 4.32 -4.68
C VAL A 243 -4.61 2.90 -4.93
N ARG A 244 -5.36 2.70 -6.02
CA ARG A 244 -5.96 1.43 -6.41
C ARG A 244 -5.29 0.90 -7.67
N LYS A 245 -5.24 -0.42 -7.77
CA LYS A 245 -4.81 -1.14 -8.97
C LYS A 245 -5.96 -1.95 -9.51
N ALA A 246 -6.03 -2.07 -10.82
CA ALA A 246 -7.00 -2.96 -11.45
C ALA A 246 -6.77 -4.40 -10.99
N ILE A 247 -7.86 -5.10 -10.72
CA ILE A 247 -7.84 -6.49 -10.30
C ILE A 247 -7.93 -7.33 -11.58
N PRO A 248 -6.86 -8.04 -11.99
CA PRO A 248 -6.92 -8.92 -13.15
C PRO A 248 -7.83 -10.10 -12.81
N LEU A 249 -8.85 -10.32 -13.64
CA LEU A 249 -9.79 -11.42 -13.49
C LEU A 249 -9.78 -12.22 -14.79
N ASP A 250 -9.55 -13.53 -14.67
CA ASP A 250 -9.67 -14.47 -15.77
C ASP A 250 -11.17 -14.75 -16.09
N GLU A 251 -11.48 -15.36 -17.24
CA GLU A 251 -12.85 -15.66 -17.71
C GLU A 251 -13.72 -16.38 -16.66
N ASN A 252 -13.08 -17.12 -15.76
CA ASN A 252 -13.70 -17.98 -14.75
C ASN A 252 -13.60 -17.44 -13.31
N GLU A 253 -13.07 -16.23 -13.15
CA GLU A 253 -12.87 -15.56 -11.87
C GLU A 253 -13.78 -14.34 -11.77
N GLY A 254 -14.16 -14.01 -10.55
CA GLY A 254 -15.01 -12.87 -10.30
C GLY A 254 -14.93 -12.39 -8.86
N ILE A 255 -15.30 -11.13 -8.69
CA ILE A 255 -15.34 -10.44 -7.41
C ILE A 255 -16.76 -9.94 -7.13
N TYR A 256 -17.07 -9.80 -5.85
CA TYR A 256 -18.27 -9.09 -5.44
C TYR A 256 -17.90 -7.64 -5.15
N VAL A 257 -18.66 -6.75 -5.76
CA VAL A 257 -18.51 -5.31 -5.61
C VAL A 257 -19.76 -4.76 -4.97
N ARG A 258 -19.58 -3.95 -3.93
CA ARG A 258 -20.66 -3.23 -3.27
C ARG A 258 -20.51 -1.74 -3.56
N ASP A 259 -21.62 -1.15 -3.98
CA ASP A 259 -21.76 0.30 -4.06
C ASP A 259 -21.98 0.86 -2.63
N LYS A 260 -21.12 1.78 -2.20
CA LYS A 260 -21.15 2.45 -0.91
C LYS A 260 -22.35 3.37 -0.77
N ARG A 261 -22.83 3.97 -1.86
CA ARG A 261 -23.96 4.91 -1.86
C ARG A 261 -25.29 4.19 -1.83
N SER A 262 -25.48 3.24 -2.74
CA SER A 262 -26.75 2.49 -2.85
C SER A 262 -26.81 1.28 -1.92
N GLY A 263 -25.65 0.79 -1.47
CA GLY A 263 -25.53 -0.48 -0.75
C GLY A 263 -25.70 -1.72 -1.64
N GLN A 264 -25.93 -1.55 -2.94
CA GLN A 264 -26.18 -2.64 -3.88
C GLN A 264 -24.92 -3.49 -4.06
N VAL A 265 -25.07 -4.82 -3.99
CA VAL A 265 -23.98 -5.77 -4.24
C VAL A 265 -24.21 -6.45 -5.59
N ARG A 266 -23.16 -6.56 -6.40
CA ARG A 266 -23.16 -7.27 -7.68
C ARG A 266 -21.89 -8.11 -7.86
N ALA A 267 -21.98 -9.14 -8.70
CA ALA A 267 -20.82 -9.92 -9.11
C ALA A 267 -20.28 -9.39 -10.45
N VAL A 268 -18.96 -9.24 -10.54
CA VAL A 268 -18.23 -8.92 -11.77
C VAL A 268 -17.33 -10.09 -12.10
N ILE A 269 -17.40 -10.61 -13.33
CA ILE A 269 -16.77 -11.87 -13.74
C ILE A 269 -16.10 -11.70 -15.10
N GLY A 270 -14.93 -12.30 -15.29
CA GLY A 270 -14.38 -12.58 -16.62
C GLY A 270 -13.61 -11.45 -17.29
N SER A 271 -13.42 -10.32 -16.62
CA SER A 271 -12.66 -9.19 -17.15
C SER A 271 -11.97 -8.44 -16.04
N THR A 272 -10.74 -7.99 -16.29
CA THR A 272 -10.00 -7.07 -15.41
C THR A 272 -10.91 -5.92 -14.99
N TYR A 273 -11.04 -5.73 -13.67
CA TYR A 273 -11.98 -4.76 -13.12
C TYR A 273 -11.28 -3.77 -12.20
N LEU A 274 -11.65 -2.50 -12.34
CA LEU A 274 -11.15 -1.40 -11.55
C LEU A 274 -12.31 -0.80 -10.76
N LEU A 275 -12.13 -0.73 -9.44
CA LEU A 275 -13.19 -0.31 -8.52
C LEU A 275 -13.33 1.21 -8.55
N ASN A 276 -14.55 1.69 -8.82
CA ASN A 276 -14.87 3.11 -8.80
C ASN A 276 -14.80 3.71 -7.37
N GLN A 277 -14.80 5.04 -7.24
CA GLN A 277 -14.80 5.77 -5.96
C GLN A 277 -15.87 5.28 -4.96
N ASP A 278 -17.08 5.03 -5.48
CA ASP A 278 -18.25 4.59 -4.73
C ASP A 278 -18.30 3.07 -4.57
N GLU A 279 -17.29 2.33 -5.01
CA GLU A 279 -17.27 0.86 -4.96
C GLU A 279 -16.24 0.34 -3.94
N GLU A 280 -16.61 -0.74 -3.27
CA GLU A 280 -15.74 -1.51 -2.39
C GLU A 280 -15.86 -3.02 -2.67
N LEU A 281 -14.78 -3.76 -2.39
CA LEU A 281 -14.83 -5.21 -2.41
C LEU A 281 -15.71 -5.71 -1.28
N TRP A 282 -16.69 -6.55 -1.62
CA TRP A 282 -17.61 -7.09 -0.64
C TRP A 282 -17.28 -8.55 -0.31
N PRO A 283 -16.80 -8.85 0.91
CA PRO A 283 -16.56 -10.22 1.31
C PRO A 283 -17.89 -10.92 1.57
N LYS A 284 -18.24 -11.89 0.72
CA LYS A 284 -19.39 -12.77 0.96
C LYS A 284 -19.07 -13.70 2.13
N LYS A 285 -19.57 -13.37 3.33
CA LYS A 285 -19.46 -14.21 4.54
C LYS A 285 -20.32 -15.46 4.35
N LEU A 286 -19.75 -16.51 3.77
CA LEU A 286 -20.39 -17.82 3.68
C LEU A 286 -19.81 -18.75 4.75
N SER A 287 -20.62 -19.72 5.18
CA SER A 287 -20.08 -21.01 5.66
C SER A 287 -19.13 -21.57 4.58
N PRO A 288 -18.20 -22.50 4.86
CA PRO A 288 -17.10 -22.87 3.95
C PRO A 288 -17.48 -23.42 2.54
N ALA A 289 -18.72 -23.25 2.09
CA ALA A 289 -19.24 -23.47 0.76
C ALA A 289 -18.64 -22.51 -0.28
N VAL A 290 -17.74 -23.10 -1.07
CA VAL A 290 -17.42 -22.84 -2.48
C VAL A 290 -18.28 -21.75 -3.15
N ILE A 291 -17.68 -20.60 -3.44
CA ILE A 291 -18.29 -19.50 -4.24
C ILE A 291 -18.43 -19.90 -5.72
N THR A 292 -17.52 -20.77 -6.19
CA THR A 292 -17.40 -21.18 -7.59
C THR A 292 -17.27 -22.69 -7.69
N TYR A 293 -18.28 -23.37 -8.26
CA TYR A 293 -18.33 -24.82 -8.34
C TYR A 293 -18.19 -25.30 -9.79
N ARG A 294 -17.33 -26.30 -10.02
CA ARG A 294 -17.20 -26.96 -11.33
C ARG A 294 -18.23 -28.08 -11.40
N VAL A 295 -19.29 -27.88 -12.18
CA VAL A 295 -20.31 -28.90 -12.43
C VAL A 295 -19.70 -30.01 -13.30
N PRO A 296 -19.67 -31.26 -12.83
CA PRO A 296 -19.14 -32.38 -13.61
C PRO A 296 -19.92 -32.63 -14.92
N HIS A 297 -19.36 -33.46 -15.80
CA HIS A 297 -20.10 -33.96 -16.96
C HIS A 297 -21.35 -34.73 -16.51
N ASN A 298 -22.43 -34.61 -17.27
CA ASN A 298 -23.72 -35.22 -16.96
C ASN A 298 -24.16 -34.93 -15.53
N ALA A 299 -23.95 -33.72 -15.03
CA ALA A 299 -24.41 -33.32 -13.71
C ALA A 299 -25.21 -32.03 -13.80
N THR A 300 -26.07 -31.84 -12.82
CA THR A 300 -26.88 -30.64 -12.67
C THR A 300 -26.74 -30.08 -11.28
N VAL A 301 -26.76 -28.76 -11.18
CA VAL A 301 -26.77 -28.05 -9.92
C VAL A 301 -27.95 -27.08 -9.93
N HIS A 302 -28.63 -26.99 -8.80
CA HIS A 302 -29.72 -26.05 -8.60
C HIS A 302 -29.24 -24.89 -7.74
N ILE A 303 -29.44 -23.67 -8.23
CA ILE A 303 -29.02 -22.44 -7.58
C ILE A 303 -30.27 -21.61 -7.32
N ASN A 304 -30.42 -21.18 -6.06
CA ASN A 304 -31.53 -20.36 -5.62
C ASN A 304 -31.04 -18.99 -5.16
N ASP A 305 -31.64 -17.94 -5.70
CA ASP A 305 -31.58 -16.59 -5.17
C ASP A 305 -32.76 -16.40 -4.21
N TYR A 306 -32.49 -16.41 -2.90
CA TYR A 306 -33.53 -16.28 -1.88
C TYR A 306 -34.11 -14.87 -1.78
N LYS A 307 -33.34 -13.83 -2.12
CA LYS A 307 -33.83 -12.44 -2.10
C LYS A 307 -34.65 -12.14 -3.34
N GLY A 308 -34.13 -12.49 -4.52
CA GLY A 308 -34.80 -12.28 -5.79
C GLY A 308 -35.92 -13.27 -6.10
N LYS A 309 -36.05 -14.34 -5.30
CA LYS A 309 -36.97 -15.48 -5.55
C LYS A 309 -36.82 -16.06 -6.94
N LYS A 310 -35.59 -16.04 -7.47
CA LYS A 310 -35.23 -16.62 -8.77
C LYS A 310 -34.48 -17.91 -8.53
N SER A 311 -34.71 -18.90 -9.36
CA SER A 311 -33.94 -20.14 -9.34
C SER A 311 -33.46 -20.47 -10.75
N ARG A 312 -32.30 -21.09 -10.84
CA ARG A 312 -31.74 -21.57 -12.09
C ARG A 312 -31.08 -22.93 -11.91
N VAL A 313 -31.27 -23.78 -12.91
CA VAL A 313 -30.57 -25.07 -13.01
C VAL A 313 -29.43 -24.91 -14.01
N VAL A 314 -28.24 -25.36 -13.62
CA VAL A 314 -27.05 -25.34 -14.45
C VAL A 314 -26.66 -26.77 -14.79
N PHE A 315 -26.53 -27.06 -16.08
CA PHE A 315 -26.05 -28.33 -16.61
C PHE A 315 -24.56 -28.25 -16.86
N GLY A 316 -23.82 -29.29 -16.43
CA GLY A 316 -22.39 -29.41 -16.71
C GLY A 316 -22.10 -29.93 -18.12
N PRO A 317 -20.85 -29.84 -18.60
CA PRO A 317 -19.66 -29.42 -17.87
C PRO A 317 -19.43 -27.90 -17.91
N VAL A 318 -19.76 -27.20 -16.84
CA VAL A 318 -19.61 -25.73 -16.73
C VAL A 318 -19.17 -25.38 -15.32
N ARG A 319 -18.35 -24.34 -15.18
CA ARG A 319 -18.04 -23.72 -13.89
C ARG A 319 -19.08 -22.64 -13.61
N VAL A 320 -19.71 -22.69 -12.45
CA VAL A 320 -20.70 -21.70 -12.04
C VAL A 320 -20.22 -20.93 -10.82
N MET A 321 -20.30 -19.60 -10.91
CA MET A 321 -20.14 -18.69 -9.80
C MET A 321 -21.53 -18.28 -9.29
N LEU A 322 -21.69 -18.28 -7.97
CA LEU A 322 -22.90 -17.79 -7.33
C LEU A 322 -22.97 -16.26 -7.43
N GLY A 323 -24.18 -15.72 -7.58
CA GLY A 323 -24.46 -14.31 -7.32
C GLY A 323 -24.38 -13.95 -5.83
N PRO A 324 -24.48 -12.66 -5.48
CA PRO A 324 -24.36 -12.17 -4.11
C PRO A 324 -25.31 -12.85 -3.12
N ASP A 325 -26.57 -13.05 -3.55
CA ASP A 325 -27.65 -13.63 -2.77
C ASP A 325 -28.05 -15.04 -3.23
N GLU A 326 -27.28 -15.61 -4.16
CA GLU A 326 -27.47 -16.98 -4.63
C GLU A 326 -26.77 -17.99 -3.71
N GLU A 327 -27.41 -19.12 -3.50
CA GLU A 327 -26.86 -20.28 -2.80
C GLU A 327 -27.14 -21.57 -3.58
N PHE A 328 -26.25 -22.55 -3.41
CA PHE A 328 -26.48 -23.90 -3.91
C PHE A 328 -27.58 -24.59 -3.12
N THR A 329 -28.49 -25.24 -3.83
CA THR A 329 -29.49 -26.11 -3.19
C THR A 329 -28.83 -27.43 -2.82
N LEU A 330 -28.84 -27.75 -1.53
CA LEU A 330 -28.39 -29.04 -1.05
C LEU A 330 -29.44 -30.12 -1.36
N VAL A 331 -28.99 -31.21 -1.95
CA VAL A 331 -29.81 -32.40 -2.22
C VAL A 331 -29.47 -33.47 -1.18
N ASP A 332 -30.47 -33.84 -0.39
CA ASP A 332 -30.36 -34.88 0.65
C ASP A 332 -30.92 -36.21 0.10
N LEU A 333 -30.03 -37.15 -0.19
CA LEU A 333 -30.33 -38.42 -0.83
C LEU A 333 -30.23 -39.61 0.14
N SER A 334 -31.14 -40.58 -0.03
CA SER A 334 -31.11 -41.87 0.65
C SER A 334 -29.90 -42.73 0.24
N GLY A 335 -29.11 -43.17 1.21
CA GLY A 335 -27.87 -43.94 1.04
C GLY A 335 -27.84 -45.24 1.85
N GLY A 336 -26.81 -46.08 1.65
CA GLY A 336 -26.56 -47.28 2.45
C GLY A 336 -27.27 -48.57 2.00
N LYS A 337 -26.92 -49.68 2.68
CA LYS A 337 -27.54 -51.01 2.60
C LYS A 337 -27.83 -51.50 4.04
N PRO A 338 -29.07 -51.44 4.56
CA PRO A 338 -30.30 -50.97 3.91
C PRO A 338 -30.30 -49.45 3.67
N LYS A 339 -31.15 -49.00 2.73
CA LYS A 339 -31.32 -47.58 2.41
C LYS A 339 -31.88 -46.82 3.61
N ARG A 340 -31.15 -45.83 4.12
CA ARG A 340 -31.62 -44.87 5.12
C ARG A 340 -31.66 -43.47 4.53
N THR A 341 -32.64 -42.69 4.96
CA THR A 341 -32.89 -41.31 4.51
C THR A 341 -31.77 -40.37 4.95
N ASN A 342 -31.50 -39.34 4.14
CA ASN A 342 -30.58 -38.22 4.44
C ASN A 342 -29.14 -38.62 4.80
N ILE A 343 -28.62 -39.72 4.23
CA ILE A 343 -27.22 -40.12 4.44
C ILE A 343 -26.28 -39.34 3.52
N MET A 344 -26.68 -39.11 2.27
CA MET A 344 -25.82 -38.47 1.28
C MET A 344 -26.28 -37.04 1.05
N LYS A 345 -25.41 -36.08 1.31
CA LYS A 345 -25.65 -34.67 1.02
C LYS A 345 -24.80 -34.26 -0.17
N THR A 346 -25.42 -33.80 -1.24
CA THR A 346 -24.72 -33.41 -2.46
C THR A 346 -25.27 -32.10 -3.00
N ILE A 347 -24.40 -31.31 -3.63
CA ILE A 347 -24.78 -30.08 -4.34
C ILE A 347 -25.14 -30.38 -5.81
N CYS A 348 -24.62 -31.48 -6.35
CA CYS A 348 -24.85 -31.88 -7.74
C CYS A 348 -25.65 -33.18 -7.83
N LEU A 349 -26.55 -33.23 -8.81
CA LEU A 349 -27.32 -34.40 -9.19
C LEU A 349 -26.75 -34.96 -10.49
N LEU A 350 -26.24 -36.18 -10.42
CA LEU A 350 -25.72 -36.90 -11.58
C LEU A 350 -26.88 -37.36 -12.47
N LEU A 351 -26.84 -36.95 -13.73
CA LEU A 351 -27.72 -37.38 -14.80
C LEU A 351 -27.20 -38.69 -15.40
N GLY A 352 -28.13 -39.47 -15.96
CA GLY A 352 -27.80 -40.72 -16.64
C GLY A 352 -27.02 -40.52 -17.95
N PRO A 353 -26.59 -41.62 -18.59
CA PRO A 353 -25.77 -41.60 -19.80
C PRO A 353 -26.48 -41.05 -21.04
N GLU A 354 -27.82 -41.07 -21.06
CA GLU A 354 -28.64 -40.45 -22.11
C GLU A 354 -29.32 -39.20 -21.54
N PHE A 355 -28.79 -38.03 -21.86
CA PHE A 355 -29.43 -36.75 -21.56
C PHE A 355 -29.41 -35.86 -22.80
N CYS A 356 -30.59 -35.41 -23.22
CA CYS A 356 -30.72 -34.41 -24.28
C CYS A 356 -30.82 -33.03 -23.63
N THR A 357 -29.95 -32.11 -24.03
CA THR A 357 -29.83 -30.75 -23.47
C THR A 357 -30.92 -29.79 -23.93
N ASP A 358 -31.82 -30.19 -24.84
CA ASP A 358 -32.94 -29.36 -25.35
C ASP A 358 -34.07 -29.13 -24.32
N VAL A 359 -33.81 -29.37 -23.04
CA VAL A 359 -34.79 -29.20 -21.96
C VAL A 359 -34.80 -27.73 -21.52
N LEU A 360 -35.85 -27.01 -21.89
CA LEU A 360 -36.18 -25.66 -21.39
C LEU A 360 -36.01 -25.57 -19.86
N GLN A 361 -35.43 -24.47 -19.36
CA GLN A 361 -35.17 -24.22 -17.92
C GLN A 361 -36.38 -24.54 -17.01
N GLU A 362 -37.60 -24.26 -17.47
CA GLU A 362 -38.85 -24.54 -16.71
C GLU A 362 -39.11 -26.04 -16.48
N LYS A 363 -38.63 -26.92 -17.37
CA LYS A 363 -38.71 -28.37 -17.18
C LYS A 363 -37.56 -28.88 -16.30
N ALA A 364 -36.43 -28.17 -16.26
CA ALA A 364 -35.24 -28.58 -15.51
C ALA A 364 -35.44 -28.49 -13.99
N THR A 365 -36.22 -27.52 -13.50
CA THR A 365 -36.55 -27.40 -12.06
C THR A 365 -37.27 -28.64 -11.52
N LYS A 366 -37.99 -29.39 -12.37
CA LYS A 366 -38.63 -30.66 -11.99
C LYS A 366 -37.62 -31.71 -11.51
N LEU A 367 -36.36 -31.68 -11.97
CA LEU A 367 -35.31 -32.61 -11.52
C LEU A 367 -35.10 -32.52 -10.00
N PHE A 368 -35.32 -31.35 -9.42
CA PHE A 368 -35.14 -31.07 -7.99
C PHE A 368 -36.48 -30.99 -7.23
N SER A 369 -37.61 -31.36 -7.84
CA SER A 369 -38.93 -31.28 -7.19
C SER A 369 -39.09 -32.26 -6.02
N GLN A 370 -38.32 -33.35 -6.04
CA GLN A 370 -38.31 -34.35 -4.97
C GLN A 370 -36.98 -34.29 -4.20
N PRO A 371 -37.00 -33.97 -2.89
CA PRO A 371 -35.78 -33.86 -2.10
C PRO A 371 -34.99 -35.17 -2.03
N ASP A 372 -35.69 -36.30 -1.82
CA ASP A 372 -35.10 -37.65 -1.79
C ASP A 372 -35.70 -38.56 -2.85
N PHE A 373 -35.36 -38.28 -4.12
CA PHE A 373 -35.87 -39.08 -5.23
C PHE A 373 -35.41 -40.55 -5.17
N LEU A 374 -34.19 -40.82 -4.66
CA LEU A 374 -33.67 -42.19 -4.51
C LEU A 374 -34.45 -42.98 -3.46
N GLY A 375 -34.79 -42.36 -2.34
CA GLY A 375 -35.60 -42.98 -1.29
C GLY A 375 -37.01 -43.28 -1.77
N ASN A 376 -37.66 -42.32 -2.45
CA ASN A 376 -38.98 -42.52 -3.04
C ASN A 376 -38.98 -43.62 -4.10
N PHE A 377 -38.01 -43.59 -5.01
CA PHE A 377 -37.77 -44.63 -6.01
C PHE A 377 -37.65 -46.03 -5.37
N CYS A 378 -36.76 -46.19 -4.38
CA CYS A 378 -36.56 -47.48 -3.71
C CYS A 378 -37.83 -47.95 -2.98
N LYS A 379 -38.58 -47.03 -2.34
CA LYS A 379 -39.85 -47.35 -1.68
C LYS A 379 -40.90 -47.85 -2.67
N THR A 380 -41.04 -47.20 -3.82
CA THR A 380 -41.98 -47.58 -4.88
C THR A 380 -41.64 -48.95 -5.46
N ILE A 381 -40.36 -49.19 -5.80
CA ILE A 381 -39.92 -50.50 -6.30
C ILE A 381 -40.13 -51.59 -5.25
N ALA A 382 -39.73 -51.35 -4.00
CA ALA A 382 -39.88 -52.34 -2.94
C ALA A 382 -41.35 -52.67 -2.67
N ALA A 383 -42.26 -51.70 -2.78
CA ALA A 383 -43.70 -51.95 -2.67
C ALA A 383 -44.23 -52.84 -3.80
N ARG A 384 -43.82 -52.57 -5.05
CA ARG A 384 -44.18 -53.40 -6.22
C ARG A 384 -43.64 -54.83 -6.11
N MET A 385 -42.37 -54.96 -5.73
CA MET A 385 -41.73 -56.27 -5.51
C MET A 385 -42.41 -57.05 -4.38
N ARG A 386 -42.72 -56.41 -3.24
CA ARG A 386 -43.47 -57.06 -2.16
C ARG A 386 -44.85 -57.53 -2.60
N GLY A 387 -45.53 -56.74 -3.44
CA GLY A 387 -46.83 -57.10 -4.00
C GLY A 387 -46.77 -58.38 -4.83
N ILE A 388 -45.82 -58.49 -5.78
CA ILE A 388 -45.69 -59.69 -6.61
C ILE A 388 -45.23 -60.89 -5.79
N VAL A 389 -44.25 -60.71 -4.90
CA VAL A 389 -43.67 -61.80 -4.09
C VAL A 389 -44.73 -62.42 -3.17
N ALA A 390 -45.61 -61.60 -2.61
CA ALA A 390 -46.72 -62.10 -1.79
C ALA A 390 -47.79 -62.86 -2.59
N SER A 391 -47.86 -62.65 -3.91
CA SER A 391 -48.85 -63.29 -4.78
C SER A 391 -48.40 -64.65 -5.34
N VAL A 392 -47.11 -64.98 -5.25
CA VAL A 392 -46.53 -66.21 -5.81
C VAL A 392 -45.99 -67.12 -4.70
N ASN A 393 -46.02 -68.42 -4.95
CA ASN A 393 -45.44 -69.37 -3.99
C ASN A 393 -43.90 -69.38 -4.09
N PHE A 394 -43.21 -69.75 -3.01
CA PHE A 394 -41.75 -69.69 -2.91
C PHE A 394 -41.05 -70.43 -4.06
N GLY A 395 -41.49 -71.65 -4.42
CA GLY A 395 -40.87 -72.43 -5.49
C GLY A 395 -41.00 -71.79 -6.88
N GLN A 396 -42.11 -71.11 -7.16
CA GLN A 396 -42.30 -70.36 -8.41
C GLN A 396 -41.45 -69.10 -8.44
N PHE A 397 -41.39 -68.39 -7.32
CA PHE A 397 -40.53 -67.22 -7.19
C PHE A 397 -39.06 -67.58 -7.33
N HIS A 398 -38.60 -68.66 -6.70
CA HIS A 398 -37.19 -69.06 -6.76
C HIS A 398 -36.73 -69.39 -8.19
N LYS A 399 -37.57 -70.06 -8.99
CA LYS A 399 -37.27 -70.40 -10.40
C LYS A 399 -37.36 -69.21 -11.35
N ASN A 400 -38.30 -68.28 -11.13
CA ASN A 400 -38.64 -67.19 -12.06
C ASN A 400 -38.37 -65.79 -11.49
N SER A 401 -37.54 -65.67 -10.45
CA SER A 401 -37.35 -64.46 -9.64
C SER A 401 -37.03 -63.23 -10.49
N VAL A 402 -36.10 -63.35 -11.43
CA VAL A 402 -35.69 -62.25 -12.33
C VAL A 402 -36.85 -61.74 -13.18
N SER A 403 -37.61 -62.65 -13.79
CA SER A 403 -38.74 -62.30 -14.66
C SER A 403 -39.88 -61.65 -13.86
N LEU A 404 -40.25 -62.25 -12.72
CA LEU A 404 -41.31 -61.73 -11.85
C LEU A 404 -40.96 -60.36 -11.25
N ILE A 405 -39.69 -60.15 -10.88
CA ILE A 405 -39.22 -58.84 -10.41
C ILE A 405 -39.30 -57.81 -11.53
N ARG A 406 -38.80 -58.12 -12.73
CA ARG A 406 -38.91 -57.23 -13.91
C ARG A 406 -40.35 -56.87 -14.20
N GLN A 407 -41.23 -57.87 -14.23
CA GLN A 407 -42.66 -57.71 -14.44
C GLN A 407 -43.29 -56.77 -13.40
N SER A 408 -42.92 -56.92 -12.12
CA SER A 408 -43.46 -56.07 -11.05
C SER A 408 -43.02 -54.60 -11.16
N VAL A 409 -41.79 -54.35 -11.62
CA VAL A 409 -41.24 -53.00 -11.72
C VAL A 409 -41.78 -52.29 -12.96
N PHE A 410 -41.73 -52.94 -14.12
CA PHE A 410 -42.08 -52.32 -15.40
C PHE A 410 -43.56 -52.45 -15.77
N GLY A 411 -44.29 -53.38 -15.14
CA GLY A 411 -45.64 -53.75 -15.55
C GLY A 411 -45.65 -54.61 -16.80
N THR A 412 -46.84 -55.10 -17.14
CA THR A 412 -47.12 -55.80 -18.41
C THR A 412 -48.13 -55.01 -19.23
N ASP A 413 -47.98 -55.08 -20.55
CA ASP A 413 -48.97 -54.57 -21.49
C ASP A 413 -50.14 -55.57 -21.65
N ALA A 414 -51.16 -55.20 -22.43
CA ALA A 414 -52.33 -56.03 -22.72
C ALA A 414 -51.99 -57.41 -23.31
N ASP A 415 -50.84 -57.53 -23.99
CA ASP A 415 -50.32 -58.76 -24.58
C ASP A 415 -49.37 -59.55 -23.63
N ASP A 416 -49.35 -59.21 -22.33
CA ASP A 416 -48.49 -59.80 -21.29
C ASP A 416 -46.98 -59.63 -21.53
N ILE A 417 -46.61 -58.68 -22.40
CA ILE A 417 -45.22 -58.30 -22.65
C ILE A 417 -44.75 -57.33 -21.56
N ILE A 418 -43.59 -57.61 -20.97
CA ILE A 418 -42.98 -56.76 -19.94
C ILE A 418 -42.57 -55.43 -20.56
N GLY A 419 -42.99 -54.32 -19.96
CA GLY A 419 -42.59 -52.98 -20.41
C GLY A 419 -41.08 -52.74 -20.34
N ASP A 420 -40.58 -51.85 -21.20
CA ASP A 420 -39.14 -51.55 -21.30
C ASP A 420 -38.69 -50.44 -20.35
N ARG A 421 -39.62 -49.70 -19.73
CA ARG A 421 -39.29 -48.55 -18.90
C ARG A 421 -40.32 -48.25 -17.83
N LEU A 422 -39.85 -47.78 -16.68
CA LEU A 422 -40.68 -47.21 -15.63
C LEU A 422 -40.41 -45.70 -15.57
N PHE A 423 -41.46 -44.90 -15.73
CA PHE A 423 -41.39 -43.44 -15.74
C PHE A 423 -41.96 -42.84 -14.45
N PHE A 424 -41.19 -41.94 -13.82
CA PHE A 424 -41.64 -41.12 -12.69
C PHE A 424 -41.93 -39.69 -13.17
N PRO A 425 -43.20 -39.28 -13.29
CA PRO A 425 -43.58 -38.00 -13.89
C PRO A 425 -43.20 -36.78 -13.04
N HIS A 426 -42.94 -36.95 -11.74
CA HIS A 426 -42.65 -35.84 -10.82
C HIS A 426 -41.26 -35.24 -11.02
N ASN A 427 -40.27 -36.06 -11.35
CA ASN A 427 -38.87 -35.67 -11.50
C ASN A 427 -38.25 -36.12 -12.84
N ASN A 428 -39.07 -36.66 -13.74
CA ASN A 428 -38.66 -37.24 -15.02
C ASN A 428 -37.64 -38.38 -14.92
N LEU A 429 -37.56 -39.07 -13.76
CA LEU A 429 -36.70 -40.24 -13.63
C LEU A 429 -37.23 -41.37 -14.51
N VAL A 430 -36.35 -41.92 -15.34
CA VAL A 430 -36.63 -43.09 -16.19
C VAL A 430 -35.75 -44.23 -15.72
N VAL A 431 -36.37 -45.37 -15.45
CA VAL A 431 -35.69 -46.63 -15.16
C VAL A 431 -35.76 -47.47 -16.42
N LYS A 432 -34.62 -47.89 -16.95
CA LYS A 432 -34.52 -48.71 -18.17
C LYS A 432 -34.28 -50.19 -17.90
N SER A 433 -33.56 -50.50 -16.83
CA SER A 433 -33.21 -51.87 -16.45
C SER A 433 -33.20 -52.01 -14.93
N VAL A 434 -33.44 -53.24 -14.47
CA VAL A 434 -33.31 -53.64 -13.07
C VAL A 434 -32.57 -54.95 -13.04
N ASP A 435 -31.46 -54.97 -12.31
CA ASP A 435 -30.63 -56.16 -12.16
C ASP A 435 -30.82 -56.75 -10.75
N VAL A 436 -31.18 -58.02 -10.70
CA VAL A 436 -31.32 -58.78 -9.45
C VAL A 436 -29.96 -59.38 -9.12
N GLN A 437 -29.24 -58.79 -8.18
CA GLN A 437 -27.89 -59.24 -7.82
C GLN A 437 -27.88 -60.50 -6.94
N ALA A 438 -28.80 -60.57 -5.97
CA ALA A 438 -28.89 -61.70 -5.04
C ALA A 438 -30.32 -61.83 -4.52
N VAL A 439 -30.75 -63.08 -4.30
CA VAL A 439 -32.01 -63.44 -3.63
C VAL A 439 -31.69 -64.49 -2.59
N GLU A 440 -31.75 -64.10 -1.32
CA GLU A 440 -31.37 -64.96 -0.19
C GLU A 440 -32.55 -65.13 0.77
N PRO A 441 -32.80 -66.34 1.30
CA PRO A 441 -33.74 -66.55 2.38
C PRO A 441 -33.26 -65.81 3.64
N VAL A 442 -34.16 -65.08 4.29
CA VAL A 442 -33.86 -64.38 5.55
C VAL A 442 -33.80 -65.35 6.74
N ASP A 443 -34.61 -66.41 6.68
CA ASP A 443 -34.70 -67.41 7.74
C ASP A 443 -33.65 -68.52 7.57
N GLN A 444 -32.83 -68.73 8.60
CA GLN A 444 -31.74 -69.69 8.60
C GLN A 444 -32.24 -71.12 8.36
N ARG A 445 -33.39 -71.49 8.93
CA ARG A 445 -33.95 -72.86 8.76
C ARG A 445 -34.31 -73.12 7.30
N THR A 446 -34.86 -72.13 6.62
CA THR A 446 -35.18 -72.20 5.20
C THR A 446 -33.91 -72.32 4.34
N GLN A 447 -32.84 -71.61 4.70
CA GLN A 447 -31.53 -71.73 4.05
C GLN A 447 -30.95 -73.15 4.21
N ASP A 448 -30.95 -73.69 5.43
CA ASP A 448 -30.44 -75.04 5.71
C ASP A 448 -31.26 -76.12 4.97
N ALA A 449 -32.58 -75.93 4.87
CA ALA A 449 -33.47 -76.83 4.13
C ALA A 449 -33.19 -76.81 2.62
N LEU A 450 -32.94 -75.63 2.05
CA LEU A 450 -32.52 -75.47 0.65
C LEU A 450 -31.16 -76.14 0.40
N GLN A 451 -30.19 -75.96 1.29
CA GLN A 451 -28.87 -76.57 1.16
C GLN A 451 -28.95 -78.10 1.17
N LYS A 452 -29.76 -78.69 2.07
CA LYS A 452 -30.05 -80.13 2.08
C LYS A 452 -30.73 -80.58 0.79
N SER A 453 -31.68 -79.81 0.27
CA SER A 453 -32.35 -80.12 -1.00
C SER A 453 -31.39 -80.14 -2.18
N VAL A 454 -30.42 -79.22 -2.24
CA VAL A 454 -29.38 -79.19 -3.27
C VAL A 454 -28.47 -80.41 -3.16
N GLN A 455 -28.06 -80.79 -1.95
CA GLN A 455 -27.22 -81.97 -1.72
C GLN A 455 -27.92 -83.26 -2.17
N LEU A 456 -29.20 -83.43 -1.82
CA LEU A 456 -30.00 -84.56 -2.28
C LEU A 456 -30.16 -84.59 -3.81
N ALA A 457 -30.34 -83.43 -4.45
CA ALA A 457 -30.44 -83.36 -5.92
C ALA A 457 -29.13 -83.79 -6.61
N ILE A 458 -27.97 -83.43 -6.04
CA ILE A 458 -26.65 -83.87 -6.52
C ILE A 458 -26.51 -85.39 -6.35
N GLU A 459 -26.93 -85.94 -5.21
CA GLU A 459 -26.89 -87.38 -4.95
C GLU A 459 -27.79 -88.16 -5.92
N ILE A 460 -29.01 -87.69 -6.17
CA ILE A 460 -29.94 -88.30 -7.13
C ILE A 460 -29.37 -88.29 -8.55
N THR A 461 -28.80 -87.16 -8.98
CA THR A 461 -28.21 -87.04 -10.32
C THR A 461 -26.96 -87.92 -10.48
N SER A 462 -26.12 -88.01 -9.44
CA SER A 462 -24.97 -88.92 -9.40
C SER A 462 -25.42 -90.38 -9.49
N ASN A 463 -26.39 -90.79 -8.67
CA ASN A 463 -26.90 -92.17 -8.67
C ASN A 463 -27.59 -92.52 -9.99
N SER A 464 -28.29 -91.57 -10.63
CA SER A 464 -28.89 -91.77 -11.95
C SER A 464 -27.83 -91.93 -13.05
N GLN A 465 -26.72 -91.20 -12.98
CA GLN A 465 -25.59 -91.36 -13.90
C GLN A 465 -24.91 -92.71 -13.70
N GLU A 466 -24.68 -93.13 -12.46
CA GLU A 466 -24.12 -94.45 -12.13
C GLU A 466 -25.02 -95.59 -12.63
N ALA A 467 -26.34 -95.46 -12.44
CA ALA A 467 -27.32 -96.45 -12.90
C ALA A 467 -27.46 -96.51 -14.44
N SER A 468 -27.16 -95.41 -15.15
CA SER A 468 -27.16 -95.39 -16.62
C SER A 468 -25.84 -95.86 -17.23
N ALA A 469 -24.76 -95.90 -16.43
CA ALA A 469 -23.43 -96.35 -16.84
C ALA A 469 -23.17 -97.84 -16.53
N ARG A 470 -23.99 -98.44 -15.65
CA ARG A 470 -24.08 -99.89 -15.43
C ARG A 470 -25.06 -100.51 -16.42
#